data_AF-A0AAJ2E682-F1
#
_entry.id   AF-A0AAJ2E682-F1
#
_cell.length_a   1.000
_cell.length_b   1.000
_cell.length_c   1.000
_cell.angle_alpha   90.00
_cell.angle_beta   90.00
_cell.angle_gamma   90.00
#
_symmetry.space_group_name_H-M   'P 1'
#
loop_
_entity.id
_entity.type
_entity.pdbx_description
1 polymer ?
#
loop_
_entity_poly.entity_id
_entity_poly.type
_entity_poly.pdbx_seq_one_letter_code
_entity_poly.pdbx_strand_id
1 'polypeptide(L)'
;MSVLEALASRVLPSMEAKRNFHTTKSLVESLSPLPSREYSISSLPSDGQIELLVRQTHQARQSANGGAALGLASGWLTRFAPVGCLVELRVRTNRRFHAPPDDRPLILIGAGTGFAGLRAHLKARAQRGHTANWLIFGERNRAYDQFHAEDLTDWQSRGLLQRLDYAWSRDRLEGRYVGDVVRLAPATLRQWIDAGASIYLCGSAERTGRSVHAALCDAIGENRLEALDKEGRYRRDIY
;
A
#
# COMPACT_ATOMS: atom_id res chain seq x y z
N MET A 1 -7.53 -27.71 23.83
CA MET A 1 -6.98 -27.18 22.57
C MET A 1 -6.52 -28.37 21.73
N SER A 2 -7.06 -28.53 20.54
CA SER A 2 -6.67 -29.61 19.63
C SER A 2 -5.29 -29.34 19.02
N VAL A 3 -4.63 -30.39 18.50
CA VAL A 3 -3.35 -30.23 17.77
C VAL A 3 -3.54 -29.32 16.55
N LEU A 4 -4.69 -29.42 15.87
CA LEU A 4 -5.00 -28.59 14.71
C LEU A 4 -5.08 -27.10 15.08
N GLU A 5 -5.77 -26.78 16.17
CA GLU A 5 -5.84 -25.41 16.71
C GLU A 5 -4.44 -24.88 17.08
N ALA A 6 -3.62 -25.71 17.70
CA ALA A 6 -2.27 -25.32 18.10
C ALA A 6 -1.35 -25.08 16.89
N LEU A 7 -1.54 -25.81 15.78
CA LEU A 7 -0.76 -25.65 14.56
C LEU A 7 -1.23 -24.49 13.68
N ALA A 8 -2.51 -24.12 13.74
CA ALA A 8 -3.11 -23.09 12.88
C ALA A 8 -2.46 -21.70 13.03
N SER A 9 -1.85 -21.42 14.18
CA SER A 9 -1.20 -20.14 14.49
C SER A 9 0.33 -20.20 14.49
N ARG A 10 0.93 -21.26 13.92
CA ARG A 10 2.37 -21.54 14.01
C ARG A 10 3.04 -21.69 12.65
N VAL A 11 4.32 -21.34 12.57
CA VAL A 11 5.16 -21.62 11.41
C VAL A 11 5.46 -23.12 11.40
N LEU A 12 4.97 -23.83 10.38
CA LEU A 12 5.23 -25.26 10.23
C LEU A 12 6.67 -25.50 9.77
N PRO A 13 7.37 -26.50 10.34
CA PRO A 13 8.72 -26.84 9.93
C PRO A 13 8.72 -27.58 8.59
N SER A 14 9.88 -27.63 7.94
CA SER A 14 10.07 -28.45 6.74
C SER A 14 9.80 -29.94 7.05
N MET A 15 9.47 -30.72 6.02
CA MET A 15 9.25 -32.17 6.20
C MET A 15 10.47 -32.90 6.76
N GLU A 16 11.68 -32.42 6.46
CA GLU A 16 12.92 -32.94 7.01
C GLU A 16 13.07 -32.60 8.49
N ALA A 17 12.85 -31.34 8.88
CA ALA A 17 12.91 -30.92 10.28
C ALA A 17 11.85 -31.59 11.15
N LYS A 18 10.69 -31.98 10.58
CA LYS A 18 9.67 -32.76 11.30
C LYS A 18 10.20 -34.10 11.83
N ARG A 19 11.19 -34.72 11.18
CA ARG A 19 11.75 -36.03 11.59
C ARG A 19 12.49 -35.98 12.91
N ASN A 20 12.87 -34.79 13.38
CA ASN A 20 13.56 -34.58 14.64
C ASN A 20 12.62 -34.57 15.86
N PHE A 21 11.30 -34.68 15.65
CA PHE A 21 10.30 -34.66 16.72
C PHE A 21 9.65 -36.03 16.87
N HIS A 22 9.67 -36.57 18.09
CA HIS A 22 9.14 -37.90 18.40
C HIS A 22 7.74 -37.87 19.03
N THR A 23 7.25 -36.69 19.42
CA THR A 23 5.88 -36.50 19.94
C THR A 23 5.25 -35.24 19.37
N THR A 24 3.92 -35.23 19.23
CA THR A 24 3.16 -34.06 18.79
C THR A 24 3.32 -32.86 19.73
N LYS A 25 3.42 -33.13 21.04
CA LYS A 25 3.62 -32.09 22.05
C LYS A 25 4.96 -31.38 21.85
N SER A 26 6.06 -32.14 21.73
CA SER A 26 7.39 -31.58 21.49
C SER A 26 7.48 -30.78 20.18
N LEU A 27 6.79 -31.23 19.14
CA LEU A 27 6.67 -30.47 17.89
C LEU A 27 5.99 -29.12 18.15
N VAL A 28 4.76 -29.12 18.68
CA VAL A 28 3.96 -27.89 18.87
C VAL A 28 4.68 -26.87 19.76
N GLU A 29 5.31 -27.32 20.84
CA GLU A 29 6.05 -26.45 21.78
C GLU A 29 7.28 -25.80 21.14
N SER A 30 7.86 -26.43 20.11
CA SER A 30 9.01 -25.90 19.39
C SER A 30 8.67 -24.87 18.31
N LEU A 31 7.39 -24.75 17.92
CA LEU A 31 7.03 -23.91 16.77
C LEU A 31 6.89 -22.44 17.14
N SER A 32 7.47 -21.58 16.32
CA SER A 32 7.27 -20.13 16.43
C SER A 32 5.84 -19.73 16.05
N PRO A 33 5.24 -18.74 16.73
CA PRO A 33 4.00 -18.09 16.27
C PRO A 33 4.13 -17.55 14.84
N LEU A 34 3.03 -17.56 14.10
CA LEU A 34 2.95 -16.84 12.82
C LEU A 34 3.14 -15.34 13.06
N PRO A 35 3.91 -14.65 12.21
CA PRO A 35 4.03 -13.21 12.30
C PRO A 35 2.71 -12.52 11.92
N SER A 36 2.40 -11.39 12.56
CA SER A 36 1.28 -10.55 12.12
C SER A 36 1.59 -9.90 10.78
N ARG A 37 0.57 -9.77 9.92
CA ARG A 37 0.68 -8.99 8.67
C ARG A 37 -0.08 -7.68 8.79
N GLU A 38 0.51 -6.63 8.24
CA GLU A 38 -0.04 -5.28 8.24
C GLU A 38 -0.52 -4.91 6.84
N TYR A 39 -1.64 -4.20 6.79
CA TYR A 39 -2.25 -3.67 5.58
C TYR A 39 -2.71 -2.24 5.86
N SER A 40 -2.45 -1.32 4.93
CA SER A 40 -2.98 0.04 5.02
C SER A 40 -4.50 0.00 4.77
N ILE A 41 -5.26 0.64 5.67
CA ILE A 41 -6.72 0.71 5.57
C ILE A 41 -7.10 1.68 4.46
N SER A 42 -8.05 1.29 3.61
CA SER A 42 -8.51 2.05 2.44
C SER A 42 -9.88 2.71 2.60
N SER A 43 -10.46 2.55 3.78
CA SER A 43 -11.73 3.13 4.19
C SER A 43 -11.56 4.13 5.34
N LEU A 44 -12.63 4.83 5.64
CA LEU A 44 -12.82 5.70 6.80
C LEU A 44 -13.73 5.01 7.82
N PRO A 45 -13.68 5.42 9.10
CA PRO A 45 -14.67 4.99 10.09
C PRO A 45 -16.12 5.24 9.65
N SER A 46 -16.37 6.34 8.93
CA SER A 46 -17.69 6.70 8.41
C SER A 46 -18.19 5.79 7.29
N ASP A 47 -17.34 4.94 6.70
CA ASP A 47 -17.78 3.91 5.76
C ASP A 47 -18.42 2.71 6.46
N GLY A 48 -18.30 2.60 7.79
CA GLY A 48 -18.86 1.49 8.57
C GLY A 48 -18.14 0.14 8.42
N GLN A 49 -17.08 0.07 7.60
CA GLN A 49 -16.31 -1.15 7.35
C GLN A 49 -14.83 -0.88 7.11
N ILE A 50 -13.98 -1.88 7.36
CA ILE A 50 -12.56 -1.86 6.99
C ILE A 50 -12.41 -2.41 5.58
N GLU A 51 -11.89 -1.60 4.65
CA GLU A 51 -11.52 -2.01 3.30
C GLU A 51 -10.00 -2.14 3.19
N LEU A 52 -9.52 -3.22 2.57
CA LEU A 52 -8.11 -3.48 2.34
C LEU A 52 -7.86 -3.71 0.85
N LEU A 53 -6.73 -3.20 0.32
CA LEU A 53 -6.25 -3.58 -1.01
C LEU A 53 -5.14 -4.62 -0.83
N VAL A 54 -5.45 -5.86 -1.18
CA VAL A 54 -4.53 -7.00 -0.99
C VAL A 54 -4.07 -7.54 -2.33
N ARG A 55 -2.77 -7.45 -2.59
CA ARG A 55 -2.15 -8.13 -3.74
C ARG A 55 -1.76 -9.54 -3.33
N GLN A 56 -2.35 -10.53 -4.01
CA GLN A 56 -1.99 -11.93 -3.80
C GLN A 56 -0.54 -12.17 -4.21
N THR A 57 0.27 -12.58 -3.24
CA THR A 57 1.68 -12.88 -3.49
C THR A 57 1.82 -14.32 -3.91
N HIS A 58 2.56 -14.55 -4.99
CA HIS A 58 2.98 -15.88 -5.41
C HIS A 58 4.45 -16.06 -5.04
N GLN A 59 4.75 -17.12 -4.30
CA GLN A 59 6.10 -17.53 -3.93
C GLN A 59 6.68 -18.41 -5.04
N ALA A 60 8.01 -18.40 -5.17
CA ALA A 60 8.72 -19.22 -6.16
C ALA A 60 8.67 -20.72 -5.84
N ARG A 61 8.39 -21.10 -4.58
CA ARG A 61 8.26 -22.50 -4.18
C ARG A 61 6.92 -23.07 -4.65
N GLN A 62 6.93 -24.36 -4.98
CA GLN A 62 5.70 -25.09 -5.27
C GLN A 62 4.97 -25.40 -3.96
N SER A 63 3.66 -25.24 -3.98
CA SER A 63 2.75 -25.75 -2.96
C SER A 63 2.76 -27.28 -2.97
N ALA A 64 2.38 -27.90 -1.86
CA ALA A 64 2.22 -29.35 -1.76
C ALA A 64 1.27 -29.93 -2.85
N ASN A 65 0.40 -29.10 -3.41
CA ASN A 65 -0.58 -29.49 -4.43
C ASN A 65 -0.14 -29.12 -5.87
N GLY A 66 1.16 -28.87 -6.11
CA GLY A 66 1.72 -28.66 -7.46
C GLY A 66 1.54 -27.26 -8.07
N GLY A 67 0.81 -26.34 -7.43
CA GLY A 67 0.69 -24.93 -7.85
C GLY A 67 1.74 -24.01 -7.21
N ALA A 68 1.87 -22.76 -7.66
CA ALA A 68 2.70 -21.77 -6.96
C ALA A 68 2.21 -21.58 -5.51
N ALA A 69 3.12 -21.66 -4.53
CA ALA A 69 2.77 -21.40 -3.13
C ALA A 69 2.34 -19.93 -2.97
N LEU A 70 1.27 -19.68 -2.23
CA LEU A 70 0.81 -18.32 -1.98
C LEU A 70 1.48 -17.75 -0.73
N GLY A 71 1.61 -16.42 -0.66
CA GLY A 71 1.96 -15.75 0.59
C GLY A 71 0.94 -16.10 1.68
N LEU A 72 1.40 -16.34 2.90
CA LEU A 72 0.54 -16.82 4.00
C LEU A 72 -0.70 -15.95 4.21
N ALA A 73 -0.50 -14.65 4.50
CA ALA A 73 -1.62 -13.74 4.76
C ALA A 73 -2.39 -13.34 3.50
N SER A 74 -1.70 -12.98 2.41
CA SER A 74 -2.38 -12.55 1.19
C SER A 74 -3.13 -13.69 0.52
N GLY A 75 -2.55 -14.89 0.44
CA GLY A 75 -3.24 -16.07 -0.06
C GLY A 75 -4.39 -16.53 0.85
N TRP A 76 -4.23 -16.44 2.18
CA TRP A 76 -5.35 -16.71 3.08
C TRP A 76 -6.52 -15.76 2.82
N LEU A 77 -6.27 -14.44 2.79
CA LEU A 77 -7.31 -13.44 2.55
C LEU A 77 -7.95 -13.54 1.16
N THR A 78 -7.20 -13.88 0.11
CA THR A 78 -7.71 -13.81 -1.28
C THR A 78 -8.16 -15.15 -1.84
N ARG A 79 -7.81 -16.28 -1.23
CA ARG A 79 -8.16 -17.62 -1.74
C ARG A 79 -8.85 -18.52 -0.72
N PHE A 80 -8.47 -18.46 0.55
CA PHE A 80 -8.89 -19.49 1.52
C PHE A 80 -9.95 -19.01 2.53
N ALA A 81 -9.96 -17.73 2.88
CA ALA A 81 -10.92 -17.15 3.81
C ALA A 81 -12.33 -17.14 3.17
N PRO A 82 -13.32 -17.85 3.74
CA PRO A 82 -14.69 -17.78 3.27
C PRO A 82 -15.30 -16.40 3.54
N VAL A 83 -16.19 -15.95 2.65
CA VAL A 83 -16.98 -14.74 2.91
C VAL A 83 -17.81 -14.95 4.17
N GLY A 84 -17.78 -13.96 5.08
CA GLY A 84 -18.47 -14.00 6.37
C GLY A 84 -17.69 -14.69 7.49
N CYS A 85 -16.49 -15.22 7.24
CA CYS A 85 -15.66 -15.76 8.32
C CYS A 85 -15.15 -14.65 9.25
N LEU A 86 -14.94 -14.98 10.52
CA LEU A 86 -14.28 -14.07 11.45
C LEU A 86 -12.79 -13.97 11.14
N VAL A 87 -12.28 -12.74 11.12
CA VAL A 87 -10.86 -12.43 10.93
C VAL A 87 -10.36 -11.72 12.17
N GLU A 88 -9.39 -12.31 12.87
CA GLU A 88 -8.74 -11.66 13.99
C GLU A 88 -7.86 -10.51 13.47
N LEU A 89 -8.17 -9.29 13.92
CA LEU A 89 -7.45 -8.09 13.53
C LEU A 89 -7.31 -7.13 14.71
N ARG A 90 -6.31 -6.27 14.62
CA ARG A 90 -6.15 -5.11 15.49
C ARG A 90 -5.83 -3.88 14.65
N VAL A 91 -6.42 -2.75 15.00
CA VAL A 91 -6.10 -1.48 14.35
C VAL A 91 -4.84 -0.90 15.00
N ARG A 92 -3.81 -0.65 14.18
CA ARG A 92 -2.58 0.02 14.62
C ARG A 92 -2.54 1.43 14.06
N THR A 93 -2.34 2.43 14.92
CA THR A 93 -2.19 3.82 14.48
C THR A 93 -0.82 4.05 13.86
N ASN A 94 -0.78 4.58 12.62
CA ASN A 94 0.44 5.13 12.02
C ASN A 94 0.44 6.66 12.18
N ARG A 95 0.94 7.16 13.32
CA ARG A 95 0.98 8.60 13.64
C ARG A 95 1.73 9.44 12.59
N ARG A 96 2.63 8.84 11.82
CA ARG A 96 3.43 9.54 10.81
C ARG A 96 2.72 9.66 9.45
N PHE A 97 1.51 9.12 9.31
CA PHE A 97 0.78 9.09 8.04
C PHE A 97 -0.71 9.43 8.21
N HIS A 98 -1.03 10.36 9.12
CA HIS A 98 -2.37 10.96 9.19
C HIS A 98 -2.48 12.12 8.21
N ALA A 99 -3.70 12.41 7.75
CA ALA A 99 -3.96 13.57 6.91
C ALA A 99 -3.58 14.87 7.63
N PRO A 100 -3.20 15.94 6.91
CA PRO A 100 -3.05 17.24 7.55
C PRO A 100 -4.40 17.71 8.13
N PRO A 101 -4.39 18.49 9.22
CA PRO A 101 -5.62 18.97 9.84
C PRO A 101 -6.32 20.08 9.03
N ASP A 102 -5.60 20.71 8.10
CA ASP A 102 -6.06 21.83 7.28
C ASP A 102 -6.30 21.42 5.81
N ASP A 103 -6.62 22.41 4.98
CA ASP A 103 -6.97 22.27 3.57
C ASP A 103 -5.77 22.35 2.62
N ARG A 104 -4.54 22.44 3.15
CA ARG A 104 -3.32 22.57 2.34
C ARG A 104 -3.28 21.54 1.20
N PRO A 105 -2.70 21.88 0.03
CA PRO A 105 -2.70 20.97 -1.10
C PRO A 105 -2.00 19.64 -0.78
N LEU A 106 -2.46 18.54 -1.37
CA LEU A 106 -1.80 17.24 -1.25
C LEU A 106 -1.28 16.73 -2.59
N ILE A 107 -0.04 16.26 -2.60
CA ILE A 107 0.53 15.44 -3.66
C ILE A 107 0.59 14.01 -3.14
N LEU A 108 -0.28 13.14 -3.64
CA LEU A 108 -0.39 11.73 -3.26
C LEU A 108 0.31 10.89 -4.32
N ILE A 109 1.27 10.06 -3.92
CA ILE A 109 2.10 9.27 -4.83
C ILE A 109 2.07 7.81 -4.38
N GLY A 110 1.63 6.91 -5.24
CA GLY A 110 1.63 5.49 -4.91
C GLY A 110 1.45 4.58 -6.10
N ALA A 111 1.75 3.30 -5.92
CA ALA A 111 1.60 2.29 -6.97
C ALA A 111 0.98 1.00 -6.43
N GLY A 112 0.10 0.39 -7.23
CA GLY A 112 -0.66 -0.81 -6.87
C GLY A 112 -1.38 -0.65 -5.53
N THR A 113 -1.14 -1.58 -4.60
CA THR A 113 -1.74 -1.56 -3.25
C THR A 113 -1.33 -0.35 -2.40
N GLY A 114 -0.30 0.40 -2.80
CA GLY A 114 0.00 1.71 -2.19
C GLY A 114 -1.14 2.72 -2.31
N PHE A 115 -2.10 2.49 -3.21
CA PHE A 115 -3.32 3.31 -3.27
C PHE A 115 -4.17 3.21 -2.01
N ALA A 116 -4.06 2.15 -1.19
CA ALA A 116 -4.94 1.93 -0.04
C ALA A 116 -4.96 3.13 0.91
N GLY A 117 -3.79 3.53 1.44
CA GLY A 117 -3.69 4.67 2.34
C GLY A 117 -4.03 6.01 1.67
N LEU A 118 -3.65 6.17 0.39
CA LEU A 118 -3.94 7.40 -0.37
C LEU A 118 -5.46 7.57 -0.62
N ARG A 119 -6.17 6.48 -0.89
CA ARG A 119 -7.62 6.47 -1.06
C ARG A 119 -8.32 6.92 0.21
N ALA A 120 -7.89 6.43 1.38
CA ALA A 120 -8.44 6.89 2.66
C ALA A 120 -8.21 8.40 2.87
N HIS A 121 -7.03 8.94 2.52
CA HIS A 121 -6.81 10.39 2.55
C HIS A 121 -7.73 11.17 1.62
N LEU A 122 -7.93 10.69 0.38
CA LEU A 122 -8.83 11.33 -0.59
C LEU A 122 -10.28 11.31 -0.12
N LYS A 123 -10.77 10.18 0.40
CA LYS A 123 -12.12 10.09 1.01
C LYS A 123 -12.26 11.09 2.16
N ALA A 124 -11.26 11.16 3.05
CA ALA A 124 -11.29 12.06 4.20
C ALA A 124 -11.31 13.54 3.78
N ARG A 125 -10.64 13.88 2.67
CA ARG A 125 -10.62 15.23 2.12
C ARG A 125 -11.90 15.57 1.38
N ALA A 126 -12.51 14.61 0.69
CA ALA A 126 -13.83 14.76 0.07
C ALA A 126 -14.90 15.14 1.11
N GLN A 127 -14.91 14.47 2.27
CA GLN A 127 -15.85 14.77 3.37
C GLN A 127 -15.67 16.19 3.95
N ARG A 128 -14.49 16.79 3.79
CA ARG A 128 -14.18 18.15 4.25
C ARG A 128 -14.25 19.20 3.13
N GLY A 129 -14.53 18.80 1.89
CA GLY A 129 -14.50 19.70 0.74
C GLY A 129 -13.09 20.17 0.33
N HIS A 130 -12.02 19.49 0.76
CA HIS A 130 -10.65 19.87 0.42
C HIS A 130 -10.27 19.32 -0.97
N THR A 131 -10.27 20.18 -1.99
CA THR A 131 -10.17 19.79 -3.41
C THR A 131 -8.77 19.92 -4.01
N ALA A 132 -7.83 20.60 -3.35
CA ALA A 132 -6.46 20.72 -3.83
C ALA A 132 -5.69 19.40 -3.66
N ASN A 133 -5.93 18.44 -4.56
CA ASN A 133 -5.30 17.13 -4.57
C ASN A 133 -4.72 16.80 -5.95
N TRP A 134 -3.48 16.35 -5.93
CA TRP A 134 -2.79 15.77 -7.08
C TRP A 134 -2.47 14.32 -6.75
N LEU A 135 -3.01 13.38 -7.52
CA LEU A 135 -2.66 11.96 -7.41
C LEU A 135 -1.72 11.55 -8.57
N ILE A 136 -0.59 10.95 -8.23
CA ILE A 136 0.30 10.22 -9.14
C ILE A 136 0.17 8.73 -8.83
N PHE A 137 -0.53 7.99 -9.68
CA PHE A 137 -0.88 6.60 -9.42
C PHE A 137 -0.29 5.64 -10.46
N GLY A 138 0.43 4.62 -9.99
CA GLY A 138 1.07 3.63 -10.85
C GLY A 138 0.41 2.25 -10.81
N GLU A 139 0.24 1.63 -11.96
CA GLU A 139 -0.10 0.22 -12.09
C GLU A 139 0.67 -0.47 -13.22
N ARG A 140 0.40 -1.77 -13.45
CA ARG A 140 1.10 -2.54 -14.49
C ARG A 140 0.63 -2.16 -15.89
N ASN A 141 -0.63 -2.36 -16.23
CA ASN A 141 -1.14 -2.12 -17.58
C ASN A 141 -2.47 -1.37 -17.54
N ARG A 142 -2.63 -0.40 -18.44
CA ARG A 142 -3.88 0.35 -18.52
C ARG A 142 -5.09 -0.53 -18.83
N ALA A 143 -4.92 -1.52 -19.70
CA ALA A 143 -6.04 -2.36 -20.15
C ALA A 143 -6.54 -3.37 -19.10
N TYR A 144 -5.73 -3.70 -18.09
CA TYR A 144 -6.02 -4.82 -17.19
C TYR A 144 -6.05 -4.44 -15.71
N ASP A 145 -5.37 -3.36 -15.33
CA ASP A 145 -5.11 -3.04 -13.93
C ASP A 145 -5.82 -1.74 -13.49
N GLN A 146 -6.94 -1.40 -14.14
CA GLN A 146 -7.76 -0.19 -13.91
C GLN A 146 -8.83 -0.37 -12.81
N PHE A 147 -8.51 -1.05 -11.72
CA PHE A 147 -9.47 -1.42 -10.66
C PHE A 147 -10.21 -0.24 -10.00
N HIS A 148 -9.61 0.95 -10.01
CA HIS A 148 -10.17 2.16 -9.37
C HIS A 148 -10.43 3.29 -10.37
N ALA A 149 -10.47 2.99 -11.68
CA ALA A 149 -10.62 4.02 -12.70
C ALA A 149 -11.92 4.82 -12.53
N GLU A 150 -13.04 4.16 -12.23
CA GLU A 150 -14.34 4.81 -12.04
C GLU A 150 -14.31 5.80 -10.86
N ASP A 151 -13.88 5.35 -9.67
CA ASP A 151 -13.69 6.21 -8.48
C ASP A 151 -12.82 7.44 -8.81
N LEU A 152 -11.70 7.22 -9.49
CA LEU A 152 -10.74 8.28 -9.82
C LEU A 152 -11.28 9.27 -10.87
N THR A 153 -11.99 8.77 -11.88
CA THR A 153 -12.64 9.59 -12.91
C THR A 153 -13.76 10.43 -12.30
N ASP A 154 -14.57 9.84 -11.44
CA ASP A 154 -15.62 10.56 -10.72
C ASP A 154 -15.01 11.66 -9.82
N TRP A 155 -13.98 11.35 -9.03
CA TRP A 155 -13.27 12.34 -8.21
C TRP A 155 -12.64 13.47 -9.01
N GLN A 156 -12.12 13.18 -10.20
CA GLN A 156 -11.61 14.20 -11.10
C GLN A 156 -12.74 15.08 -11.64
N SER A 157 -13.86 14.50 -12.07
CA SER A 157 -15.02 15.23 -12.60
C SER A 157 -15.68 16.15 -11.57
N ARG A 158 -15.71 15.74 -10.29
CA ARG A 158 -16.23 16.52 -9.17
C ARG A 158 -15.22 17.53 -8.60
N GLY A 159 -14.03 17.63 -9.20
CA GLY A 159 -12.97 18.55 -8.78
C GLY A 159 -12.24 18.17 -7.50
N LEU A 160 -12.50 16.99 -6.91
CA LEU A 160 -11.73 16.51 -5.76
C LEU A 160 -10.26 16.26 -6.15
N LEU A 161 -10.02 15.73 -7.35
CA LEU A 161 -8.68 15.59 -7.93
C LEU A 161 -8.47 16.69 -8.96
N GLN A 162 -7.76 17.76 -8.59
CA GLN A 162 -7.34 18.79 -9.54
C GLN A 162 -6.36 18.26 -10.59
N ARG A 163 -5.57 17.25 -10.21
CA ARG A 163 -4.65 16.60 -11.14
C ARG A 163 -4.55 15.11 -10.85
N LEU A 164 -4.53 14.33 -11.92
CA LEU A 164 -4.36 12.89 -11.88
C LEU A 164 -3.39 12.50 -12.99
N ASP A 165 -2.24 11.93 -12.61
CA ASP A 165 -1.28 11.36 -13.54
C ASP A 165 -1.17 9.84 -13.30
N TYR A 166 -1.24 9.07 -14.37
CA TYR A 166 -1.03 7.63 -14.33
C TYR A 166 0.38 7.23 -14.76
N ALA A 167 0.89 6.15 -14.18
CA ALA A 167 2.12 5.49 -14.61
C ALA A 167 1.88 3.99 -14.87
N TRP A 168 1.92 3.58 -16.13
CA TRP A 168 1.69 2.18 -16.53
C TRP A 168 3.03 1.50 -16.82
N SER A 169 3.52 0.69 -15.89
CA SER A 169 4.90 0.15 -15.94
C SER A 169 5.13 -0.91 -17.02
N ARG A 170 4.07 -1.51 -17.59
CA ARG A 170 4.14 -2.61 -18.57
C ARG A 170 3.41 -2.30 -19.88
N ASP A 171 2.93 -1.08 -20.07
CA ASP A 171 2.40 -0.66 -21.37
C ASP A 171 3.54 -0.66 -22.40
N ARG A 172 3.32 -1.29 -23.55
CA ARG A 172 4.38 -1.63 -24.52
C ARG A 172 5.09 -0.43 -25.13
N LEU A 173 4.43 0.72 -25.24
CA LEU A 173 4.95 1.91 -25.92
C LEU A 173 5.40 3.00 -24.94
N GLU A 174 4.80 3.06 -23.75
CA GLU A 174 4.97 4.17 -22.81
C GLU A 174 5.17 3.69 -21.36
N GLY A 175 5.84 2.55 -21.19
CA GLY A 175 6.16 1.97 -19.89
C GLY A 175 6.79 3.01 -18.93
N ARG A 176 6.07 3.40 -17.88
CA ARG A 176 6.52 4.40 -16.91
C ARG A 176 6.22 3.98 -15.47
N TYR A 177 7.09 4.39 -14.55
CA TYR A 177 6.88 4.30 -13.11
C TYR A 177 6.50 5.67 -12.54
N VAL A 178 5.93 5.68 -11.34
CA VAL A 178 5.52 6.94 -10.67
C VAL A 178 6.71 7.88 -10.43
N GLY A 179 7.91 7.36 -10.23
CA GLY A 179 9.13 8.17 -10.14
C GLY A 179 9.45 8.92 -11.44
N ASP A 180 9.16 8.32 -12.60
CA ASP A 180 9.36 8.97 -13.90
C ASP A 180 8.39 10.14 -14.08
N VAL A 181 7.13 9.98 -13.65
CA VAL A 181 6.13 11.07 -13.66
C VAL A 181 6.60 12.24 -12.81
N VAL A 182 7.16 11.97 -11.63
CA VAL A 182 7.74 13.01 -10.76
C VAL A 182 8.90 13.72 -11.45
N ARG A 183 9.82 12.97 -12.08
CA ARG A 183 10.97 13.54 -12.83
C ARG A 183 10.55 14.42 -14.00
N LEU A 184 9.44 14.10 -14.66
CA LEU A 184 8.96 14.81 -15.84
C LEU A 184 8.15 16.08 -15.49
N ALA A 185 7.79 16.29 -14.22
CA ALA A 185 6.96 17.42 -13.80
C ALA A 185 7.61 18.33 -12.72
N PRO A 186 8.91 18.69 -12.80
CA PRO A 186 9.59 19.41 -11.73
C PRO A 186 9.02 20.82 -11.49
N ALA A 187 8.62 21.53 -12.54
CA ALA A 187 8.01 22.86 -12.41
C ALA A 187 6.66 22.82 -11.70
N THR A 188 5.78 21.88 -12.09
CA THR A 188 4.49 21.68 -11.41
C THR A 188 4.71 21.24 -9.96
N LEU A 189 5.65 20.35 -9.71
CA LEU A 189 5.97 19.90 -8.35
C LEU A 189 6.39 21.08 -7.47
N ARG A 190 7.29 21.94 -7.95
CA ARG A 190 7.71 23.16 -7.23
C ARG A 190 6.51 24.07 -6.98
N GLN A 191 5.68 24.34 -7.97
CA GLN A 191 4.48 25.16 -7.83
C GLN A 191 3.55 24.67 -6.71
N TRP A 192 3.27 23.37 -6.64
CA TRP A 192 2.43 22.81 -5.57
C TRP A 192 3.09 22.96 -4.20
N ILE A 193 4.40 22.70 -4.10
CA ILE A 193 5.13 22.82 -2.83
C ILE A 193 5.23 24.28 -2.37
N ASP A 194 5.47 25.21 -3.30
CA ASP A 194 5.46 26.66 -3.07
C ASP A 194 4.07 27.13 -2.59
N ALA A 195 3.00 26.50 -3.08
CA ALA A 195 1.62 26.71 -2.60
C ALA A 195 1.29 25.99 -1.28
N GLY A 196 2.29 25.46 -0.55
CA GLY A 196 2.07 24.85 0.76
C GLY A 196 1.78 23.34 0.74
N ALA A 197 1.93 22.66 -0.41
CA ALA A 197 1.56 21.25 -0.51
C ALA A 197 2.32 20.34 0.47
N SER A 198 1.68 19.24 0.86
CA SER A 198 2.35 18.10 1.50
C SER A 198 2.35 16.89 0.56
N ILE A 199 3.43 16.10 0.63
CA ILE A 199 3.67 14.92 -0.19
C ILE A 199 3.40 13.68 0.66
N TYR A 200 2.54 12.79 0.17
CA TYR A 200 2.20 11.51 0.78
C TYR A 200 2.59 10.38 -0.15
N LEU A 201 3.53 9.54 0.28
CA LEU A 201 4.07 8.43 -0.50
C LEU A 201 3.68 7.08 0.13
N CYS A 202 3.02 6.21 -0.62
CA CYS A 202 2.65 4.87 -0.16
C CYS A 202 3.01 3.78 -1.18
N GLY A 203 3.51 2.64 -0.70
CA GLY A 203 3.82 1.48 -1.54
C GLY A 203 5.10 0.74 -1.13
N SER A 204 5.70 0.03 -2.08
CA SER A 204 6.93 -0.73 -1.82
C SER A 204 8.10 0.20 -1.52
N ALA A 205 8.79 0.00 -0.40
CA ALA A 205 9.99 0.74 -0.03
C ALA A 205 11.10 0.58 -1.09
N GLU A 206 11.32 -0.65 -1.53
CA GLU A 206 12.39 -0.99 -2.46
C GLU A 206 12.22 -0.37 -3.85
N ARG A 207 10.98 -0.33 -4.37
CA ARG A 207 10.71 0.10 -5.75
C ARG A 207 10.18 1.53 -5.78
N THR A 208 9.08 1.78 -5.08
CA THR A 208 8.36 3.05 -5.11
C THR A 208 9.05 4.08 -4.22
N GLY A 209 9.37 3.69 -2.98
CA GLY A 209 10.04 4.55 -2.00
C GLY A 209 11.35 5.15 -2.53
N ARG A 210 12.29 4.30 -2.93
CA ARG A 210 13.60 4.74 -3.46
C ARG A 210 13.49 5.58 -4.73
N SER A 211 12.73 5.11 -5.73
CA SER A 211 12.64 5.79 -7.04
C SER A 211 11.99 7.18 -6.91
N VAL A 212 10.90 7.28 -6.15
CA VAL A 212 10.21 8.56 -5.92
C VAL A 212 11.06 9.50 -5.08
N HIS A 213 11.72 9.00 -4.03
CA HIS A 213 12.59 9.85 -3.22
C HIS A 213 13.72 10.47 -4.05
N ALA A 214 14.41 9.67 -4.86
CA ALA A 214 15.44 10.18 -5.77
C ALA A 214 14.86 11.21 -6.76
N ALA A 215 13.69 10.91 -7.35
CA ALA A 215 13.02 11.84 -8.27
C ALA A 215 12.65 13.17 -7.61
N LEU A 216 12.22 13.15 -6.34
CA LEU A 216 11.95 14.36 -5.56
C LEU A 216 13.25 15.13 -5.29
N CYS A 217 14.33 14.46 -4.87
CA CYS A 217 15.62 15.12 -4.67
C CYS A 217 16.10 15.82 -5.96
N ASP A 218 16.01 15.15 -7.11
CA ASP A 218 16.39 15.72 -8.40
C ASP A 218 15.50 16.92 -8.79
N ALA A 219 14.21 16.86 -8.46
CA ALA A 219 13.25 17.89 -8.84
C ALA A 219 13.28 19.13 -7.93
N ILE A 220 13.46 18.99 -6.62
CA ILE A 220 13.33 20.10 -5.66
C ILE A 220 14.57 20.37 -4.80
N GLY A 221 15.59 19.52 -4.90
CA GLY A 221 16.78 19.57 -4.07
C GLY A 221 16.62 18.86 -2.73
N GLU A 222 17.69 18.21 -2.26
CA GLU A 222 17.71 17.42 -1.02
C GLU A 222 17.38 18.28 0.21
N ASN A 223 18.03 19.44 0.36
CA ASN A 223 17.78 20.37 1.47
C ASN A 223 16.31 20.76 1.61
N ARG A 224 15.62 20.97 0.48
CA ARG A 224 14.20 21.35 0.48
C ARG A 224 13.32 20.16 0.85
N LEU A 225 13.65 18.95 0.39
CA LEU A 225 12.93 17.75 0.76
C LEU A 225 13.11 17.41 2.25
N GLU A 226 14.31 17.59 2.80
CA GLU A 226 14.57 17.45 4.24
C GLU A 226 13.79 18.47 5.07
N ALA A 227 13.70 19.72 4.62
CA ALA A 227 12.89 20.73 5.29
C ALA A 227 11.41 20.31 5.33
N LEU A 228 10.86 19.81 4.22
CA LEU A 228 9.50 19.27 4.18
C LEU A 228 9.31 18.08 5.13
N ASP A 229 10.29 17.18 5.26
CA ASP A 229 10.23 16.05 6.21
C ASP A 229 10.19 16.55 7.66
N LYS A 230 11.06 17.51 8.01
CA LYS A 230 11.10 18.17 9.33
C LYS A 230 9.81 18.91 9.66
N GLU A 231 9.20 19.58 8.68
CA GLU A 231 7.90 20.26 8.79
C GLU A 231 6.72 19.27 8.83
N GLY A 232 6.96 17.97 8.62
CA GLY A 232 5.90 16.97 8.55
C GLY A 232 5.04 17.07 7.29
N ARG A 233 5.57 17.66 6.23
CA ARG A 233 4.97 17.82 4.90
C ARG A 233 5.47 16.79 3.90
N TYR A 234 6.44 15.94 4.24
CA TYR A 234 6.78 14.73 3.48
C TYR A 234 6.50 13.49 4.33
N ARG A 235 5.43 12.76 4.03
CA ARG A 235 4.96 11.60 4.80
C ARG A 235 5.05 10.33 3.95
N ARG A 236 5.45 9.22 4.59
CA ARG A 236 5.71 7.94 3.92
C ARG A 236 5.06 6.78 4.70
N ASP A 237 4.32 5.94 3.99
CA ASP A 237 3.84 4.63 4.45
C ASP A 237 4.36 3.56 3.49
N ILE A 238 5.60 3.14 3.72
CA ILE A 238 6.35 2.23 2.84
C ILE A 238 6.63 0.91 3.54
N TYR A 239 6.53 -0.19 2.79
CA TYR A 239 6.66 -1.57 3.28
C TYR A 239 7.46 -2.48 2.33
#